data_AF-A0A1E3PA19-F1
#
_entry.id   AF-A0A1E3PA19-F1
#
_cell.length_a   1.000
_cell.length_b   1.000
_cell.length_c   1.000
_cell.angle_alpha   90.00
_cell.angle_beta   90.00
_cell.angle_gamma   90.00
#
_symmetry.space_group_name_H-M   'P 1'
#
loop_
_entity.id
_entity.type
_entity.pdbx_description
1 polymer ?
#
loop_
_entity_poly.entity_id
_entity_poly.type
_entity_poly.pdbx_seq_one_letter_code
_entity_poly.pdbx_strand_id
1 'polypeptide(L)'
;MSLNEGYDLVEKAERLIAKRQYKDASALYKDASKLFKQNIGKTDNDEINNALQILADQNLRRANELSLMQNQKVTNSRSSSQAQLQQSIYNPLSTINKQSADNISASLASVRGVSGHNSTIESLVNDDSTDPITKFQVQVYNLIKPPNLNNNIETSTPKNVKLSGKSVEELELENRTLKQLLSTYSENLQAYESFHKKLKLNLKNYLTVLKSDLQTQEKKKKAANDRKLETMDKENKRLESQIKKLKERWNELVESAKRRREDNQPKDGR
;
A
#
# COMPACT_ATOMS: atom_id res chain seq x y z
N MET A 1 11.67 3.21 -32.94
CA MET A 1 10.51 2.68 -32.20
C MET A 1 9.69 3.83 -31.69
N SER A 2 8.38 3.78 -31.94
CA SER A 2 7.45 4.86 -31.64
C SER A 2 6.98 4.77 -30.18
N LEU A 3 6.70 5.91 -29.55
CA LEU A 3 6.10 5.96 -28.22
C LEU A 3 4.75 5.20 -28.16
N ASN A 4 4.02 5.20 -29.28
CA ASN A 4 2.73 4.49 -29.41
C ASN A 4 2.88 2.98 -29.19
N GLU A 5 3.99 2.39 -29.64
CA GLU A 5 4.26 0.97 -29.46
C GLU A 5 4.37 0.60 -27.97
N GLY A 6 4.92 1.49 -27.14
CA GLY A 6 4.94 1.33 -25.68
C GLY A 6 3.55 1.28 -25.07
N TYR A 7 2.64 2.15 -25.52
CA TYR A 7 1.24 2.16 -25.04
C TYR A 7 0.47 0.93 -25.52
N ASP A 8 0.67 0.48 -26.77
CA ASP A 8 0.05 -0.73 -27.29
C ASP A 8 0.46 -1.99 -26.50
N LEU A 9 1.73 -2.07 -26.06
CA LEU A 9 2.21 -3.15 -25.21
C LEU A 9 1.53 -3.13 -23.83
N VAL A 10 1.34 -1.95 -23.24
CA VAL A 10 0.63 -1.79 -21.95
C VAL A 10 -0.82 -2.27 -22.09
N GLU A 11 -1.52 -1.87 -23.15
CA GLU A 11 -2.91 -2.29 -23.37
C GLU A 11 -3.01 -3.81 -23.58
N LYS A 12 -2.09 -4.39 -24.37
CA LYS A 12 -2.01 -5.85 -24.54
C LYS A 12 -1.74 -6.57 -23.21
N ALA A 13 -0.88 -6.01 -22.35
CA ALA A 13 -0.59 -6.57 -21.03
C ALA A 13 -1.83 -6.57 -20.12
N GLU A 14 -2.62 -5.49 -20.12
CA GLU A 14 -3.88 -5.41 -19.35
C GLU A 14 -4.90 -6.47 -19.83
N ARG A 15 -5.00 -6.70 -21.15
CA ARG A 15 -5.84 -7.77 -21.71
C ARG A 15 -5.38 -9.17 -21.26
N LEU A 16 -4.07 -9.39 -21.10
CA LEU A 16 -3.52 -10.66 -20.59
C LEU A 16 -3.75 -10.83 -19.08
N ILE A 17 -3.70 -9.74 -18.30
CA ILE A 17 -4.08 -9.76 -16.88
C ILE A 17 -5.54 -10.23 -16.73
N ALA A 18 -6.46 -9.70 -17.55
CA ALA A 18 -7.86 -10.11 -17.54
C ALA A 18 -8.05 -11.61 -17.81
N LYS A 19 -7.18 -12.20 -18.65
CA LYS A 19 -7.13 -13.65 -18.95
C LYS A 19 -6.34 -14.46 -17.92
N ARG A 20 -5.86 -13.85 -16.84
CA ARG A 20 -5.00 -14.47 -15.80
C ARG A 20 -3.67 -15.03 -16.34
N GLN A 21 -3.18 -14.52 -17.46
CA GLN A 21 -1.89 -14.89 -18.07
C GLN A 21 -0.77 -13.97 -17.56
N TYR A 22 -0.45 -14.07 -16.26
CA TYR A 22 0.45 -13.12 -15.59
C TYR A 22 1.90 -13.17 -16.08
N LYS A 23 2.37 -14.33 -16.54
CA LYS A 23 3.74 -14.51 -17.08
C LYS A 23 3.95 -13.66 -18.32
N ASP A 24 3.02 -13.76 -19.26
CA ASP A 24 3.08 -13.08 -20.55
C ASP A 24 2.82 -11.57 -20.36
N ALA A 25 1.88 -11.21 -19.48
CA ALA A 25 1.66 -9.82 -19.09
C ALA A 25 2.92 -9.17 -18.48
N SER A 26 3.62 -9.89 -17.58
CA SER A 26 4.87 -9.43 -16.97
C SER A 26 5.96 -9.15 -18.02
N ALA A 27 6.09 -10.00 -19.04
CA ALA A 27 7.02 -9.79 -20.14
C ALA A 27 6.70 -8.51 -20.93
N LEU A 28 5.43 -8.31 -21.30
CA LEU A 28 5.01 -7.11 -22.05
C LEU A 28 5.25 -5.81 -21.27
N TYR A 29 5.00 -5.78 -19.95
CA TYR A 29 5.32 -4.61 -19.12
C TYR A 29 6.83 -4.32 -19.04
N LYS A 30 7.69 -5.35 -19.04
CA LYS A 30 9.15 -5.16 -19.10
C LYS A 30 9.57 -4.55 -20.42
N ASP A 31 8.98 -5.00 -21.52
CA ASP A 31 9.31 -4.47 -22.84
C ASP A 31 8.77 -3.05 -23.03
N ALA A 32 7.56 -2.74 -22.55
CA ALA A 32 7.03 -1.37 -22.49
C ALA A 32 7.94 -0.44 -21.66
N SER A 33 8.43 -0.89 -20.50
CA SER A 33 9.37 -0.12 -19.67
C SER A 33 10.68 0.19 -20.42
N LYS A 34 11.24 -0.77 -21.17
CA LYS A 34 12.42 -0.54 -22.01
C LYS A 34 12.14 0.47 -23.12
N LEU A 35 10.98 0.40 -23.77
CA LEU A 35 10.60 1.36 -24.80
C LEU A 35 10.47 2.78 -24.24
N PHE A 36 9.86 2.96 -23.07
CA PHE A 36 9.79 4.28 -22.43
C PHE A 36 11.20 4.81 -22.11
N LYS A 37 12.09 3.96 -21.56
CA LYS A 37 13.50 4.35 -21.32
C LYS A 37 14.25 4.74 -22.58
N GLN A 38 14.04 4.03 -23.69
CA GLN A 38 14.66 4.35 -24.97
C GLN A 38 14.17 5.67 -25.58
N ASN A 39 13.01 6.19 -25.15
CA ASN A 39 12.48 7.47 -25.64
C ASN A 39 12.90 8.66 -24.76
N ILE A 40 13.49 8.42 -23.58
CA ILE A 40 14.08 9.47 -22.76
C ILE A 40 15.26 10.10 -23.52
N GLY A 41 15.29 11.43 -23.61
CA GLY A 41 16.33 12.17 -24.32
C GLY A 41 16.12 12.30 -25.83
N LYS A 42 15.01 11.77 -26.38
CA LYS A 42 14.60 12.05 -27.77
C LYS A 42 13.85 13.38 -27.91
N THR A 43 13.42 13.96 -26.80
CA THR A 43 12.73 15.25 -26.75
C THR A 43 13.50 16.19 -25.83
N ASP A 44 13.58 17.47 -26.18
CA ASP A 44 14.26 18.49 -25.38
C ASP A 44 13.43 18.95 -24.16
N ASN A 45 12.20 18.44 -24.02
CA ASN A 45 11.32 18.78 -22.90
C ASN A 45 11.58 17.88 -21.69
N ASP A 46 12.11 18.46 -20.61
CA ASP A 46 12.42 17.79 -19.35
C ASP A 46 11.17 17.21 -18.65
N GLU A 47 10.01 17.84 -18.77
CA GLU A 47 8.77 17.34 -18.20
C GLU A 47 8.34 16.03 -18.88
N ILE A 48 8.48 15.96 -20.20
CA ILE A 48 8.21 14.74 -20.98
C ILE A 48 9.20 13.64 -20.58
N ASN A 49 10.49 13.97 -20.47
CA ASN A 49 11.52 13.01 -20.04
C ASN A 49 11.24 12.48 -18.62
N ASN A 50 10.85 13.35 -17.69
CA ASN A 50 10.45 12.95 -16.34
C ASN A 50 9.18 12.08 -16.34
N ALA A 51 8.17 12.41 -17.14
CA ALA A 51 6.97 11.60 -17.28
C ALA A 51 7.27 10.20 -17.85
N LEU A 52 8.13 10.12 -18.88
CA LEU A 52 8.60 8.85 -19.45
C LEU A 52 9.37 8.01 -18.43
N GLN A 53 10.21 8.65 -17.59
CA GLN A 53 10.91 7.96 -16.51
C GLN A 53 9.94 7.38 -15.48
N ILE A 54 8.95 8.16 -15.05
CA ILE A 54 7.90 7.70 -14.12
C ILE A 54 7.13 6.51 -14.72
N LEU A 55 6.74 6.61 -15.99
CA LEU A 55 6.04 5.52 -16.69
C LEU A 55 6.92 4.27 -16.80
N ALA A 56 8.20 4.42 -17.14
CA ALA A 56 9.12 3.29 -17.20
C ALA A 56 9.22 2.56 -15.85
N ASP A 57 9.33 3.30 -14.75
CA ASP A 57 9.47 2.75 -13.40
C ASP A 57 8.16 2.14 -12.89
N GLN A 58 7.00 2.71 -13.24
CA GLN A 58 5.70 2.14 -12.93
C GLN A 58 5.49 0.79 -13.64
N ASN A 59 5.77 0.72 -14.94
CA ASN A 59 5.64 -0.51 -15.73
C ASN A 59 6.61 -1.59 -15.23
N LEU A 60 7.84 -1.23 -14.86
CA LEU A 60 8.80 -2.19 -14.29
C LEU A 60 8.33 -2.75 -12.94
N ARG A 61 7.81 -1.88 -12.06
CA ARG A 61 7.23 -2.32 -10.77
C ARG A 61 6.06 -3.27 -10.99
N ARG A 62 5.16 -2.94 -11.93
CA ARG A 62 4.02 -3.78 -12.28
C ARG A 62 4.44 -5.14 -12.81
N ALA A 63 5.47 -5.19 -13.66
CA ALA A 63 6.01 -6.46 -14.14
C ALA A 63 6.53 -7.36 -13.02
N ASN A 64 7.25 -6.78 -12.05
CA ASN A 64 7.78 -7.51 -10.89
C ASN A 64 6.66 -8.04 -9.98
N GLU A 65 5.62 -7.22 -9.75
CA GLU A 65 4.43 -7.63 -8.99
C GLU A 65 3.74 -8.84 -9.62
N LEU A 66 3.49 -8.81 -10.94
CA LEU A 66 2.86 -9.91 -11.67
C LEU A 66 3.71 -11.19 -11.64
N SER A 67 5.03 -11.05 -11.68
CA SER A 67 5.97 -12.18 -11.54
C SER A 67 5.88 -12.84 -10.16
N LEU A 68 5.62 -12.08 -9.09
CA LEU A 68 5.42 -12.62 -7.74
C LEU A 68 4.06 -13.34 -7.62
N MET A 69 2.99 -12.79 -8.21
CA MET A 69 1.67 -13.41 -8.21
C MET A 69 1.67 -14.78 -8.89
N GLN A 70 2.48 -14.96 -9.94
CA GLN A 70 2.65 -16.26 -10.58
C GLN A 70 3.23 -17.31 -9.62
N ASN A 71 4.23 -16.92 -8.83
CA ASN A 71 4.92 -17.83 -7.90
C ASN A 71 4.04 -18.25 -6.72
N GLN A 72 3.16 -17.37 -6.24
CA GLN A 72 2.22 -17.69 -5.16
C GLN A 72 1.16 -18.73 -5.53
N LYS A 73 0.77 -18.81 -6.81
CA LYS A 73 -0.23 -19.78 -7.27
C LYS A 73 0.31 -21.22 -7.25
N VAL A 74 1.61 -21.41 -7.49
CA VAL A 74 2.25 -22.75 -7.50
C VAL A 74 2.39 -23.30 -6.08
N THR A 75 2.55 -22.43 -5.08
CA THR A 75 2.67 -22.85 -3.67
C THR A 75 1.34 -23.22 -3.02
N ASN A 76 0.22 -22.63 -3.44
CA ASN A 76 -1.10 -22.91 -2.86
C ASN A 76 -1.82 -24.14 -3.47
N SER A 77 -1.37 -24.65 -4.62
CA SER A 77 -1.97 -25.83 -5.26
C SER A 77 -1.39 -27.18 -4.81
N ARG A 78 -0.43 -27.20 -3.86
CA ARG A 78 0.18 -28.44 -3.33
C ARG A 78 -0.29 -28.83 -1.92
N SER A 79 -1.09 -28.01 -1.26
CA SER A 79 -1.50 -28.21 0.15
C SER A 79 -2.87 -28.89 0.33
N SER A 80 -3.57 -29.28 -0.73
CA SER A 80 -4.95 -29.78 -0.66
C SER A 80 -5.15 -31.27 -0.98
N SER A 81 -4.09 -32.06 -1.08
CA SER A 81 -4.21 -33.49 -1.42
C SER A 81 -3.34 -34.42 -0.56
N GLN A 82 -3.44 -34.31 0.78
CA GLN A 82 -3.03 -35.37 1.71
C GLN A 82 -3.55 -35.10 3.14
N ALA A 83 -4.81 -35.41 3.42
CA ALA A 83 -5.32 -35.55 4.80
C ALA A 83 -6.64 -36.35 4.83
N GLN A 84 -6.57 -37.65 4.57
CA GLN A 84 -7.59 -38.61 5.01
C GLN A 84 -6.88 -39.84 5.59
N LEU A 85 -6.87 -39.97 6.92
CA LEU A 85 -7.37 -41.16 7.64
C LEU A 85 -7.08 -41.06 9.16
N GLN A 86 -8.13 -41.39 9.92
CA GLN A 86 -8.20 -41.90 11.30
C GLN A 86 -8.00 -40.89 12.47
N GLN A 87 -9.11 -40.53 13.14
CA GLN A 87 -9.62 -41.08 14.43
C GLN A 87 -8.94 -40.40 15.64
N SER A 88 -9.57 -40.03 16.76
CA SER A 88 -10.95 -39.88 17.21
C SER A 88 -10.90 -39.36 18.67
N ILE A 89 -11.97 -38.68 19.10
CA ILE A 89 -12.51 -38.48 20.48
C ILE A 89 -11.95 -37.36 21.40
N TYR A 90 -12.91 -36.54 21.85
CA TYR A 90 -13.02 -35.61 23.00
C TYR A 90 -12.97 -34.08 22.75
N ASN A 91 -14.15 -33.47 22.97
CA ASN A 91 -14.62 -32.08 22.95
C ASN A 91 -14.18 -31.26 24.20
N PRO A 92 -14.60 -29.98 24.41
CA PRO A 92 -14.81 -28.82 23.52
C PRO A 92 -14.22 -27.48 24.10
N LEU A 93 -14.48 -26.38 23.37
CA LEU A 93 -14.52 -24.97 23.83
C LEU A 93 -13.23 -24.12 23.79
N SER A 94 -12.94 -23.54 22.62
CA SER A 94 -12.49 -22.14 22.55
C SER A 94 -12.95 -21.51 21.23
N THR A 95 -13.84 -20.53 21.34
CA THR A 95 -14.18 -19.59 20.26
C THR A 95 -12.96 -18.76 19.90
N ILE A 96 -12.26 -19.15 18.83
CA ILE A 96 -11.20 -18.34 18.22
C ILE A 96 -11.65 -17.95 16.82
N ASN A 97 -12.04 -16.68 16.77
CA ASN A 97 -12.04 -15.74 15.67
C ASN A 97 -11.17 -16.19 14.47
N LYS A 98 -11.83 -16.73 13.44
CA LYS A 98 -11.21 -17.08 12.15
C LYS A 98 -11.69 -16.06 11.12
N GLN A 99 -11.12 -14.86 11.19
CA GLN A 99 -11.21 -13.86 10.13
C GLN A 99 -9.93 -13.89 9.29
N SER A 100 -10.16 -13.68 7.98
CA SER A 100 -9.25 -13.03 7.05
C SER A 100 -8.12 -13.89 6.45
N ALA A 101 -8.51 -14.74 5.52
CA ALA A 101 -7.77 -14.85 4.27
C ALA A 101 -8.75 -14.55 3.14
N ASP A 102 -8.31 -13.71 2.19
CA ASP A 102 -8.92 -13.50 0.88
C ASP A 102 -10.03 -12.44 0.78
N ASN A 103 -9.69 -11.17 1.06
CA ASN A 103 -10.45 -10.02 0.54
C ASN A 103 -9.56 -8.83 0.07
N ILE A 104 -8.28 -9.06 -0.26
CA ILE A 104 -7.41 -7.99 -0.81
C ILE A 104 -7.88 -7.56 -2.22
N SER A 105 -8.53 -8.45 -2.97
CA SER A 105 -9.05 -8.13 -4.31
C SER A 105 -10.29 -7.23 -4.30
N ALA A 106 -11.05 -7.19 -3.20
CA ALA A 106 -12.21 -6.30 -3.07
C ALA A 106 -11.78 -4.86 -2.73
N SER A 107 -10.69 -4.67 -1.97
CA SER A 107 -10.19 -3.34 -1.57
C SER A 107 -9.53 -2.54 -2.69
N LEU A 108 -8.99 -3.20 -3.73
CA LEU A 108 -8.42 -2.49 -4.89
C LEU A 108 -9.50 -2.03 -5.90
N ALA A 109 -10.69 -2.63 -5.89
CA ALA A 109 -11.80 -2.24 -6.77
C ALA A 109 -12.41 -0.87 -6.39
N SER A 110 -12.29 -0.43 -5.13
CA SER A 110 -12.79 0.89 -4.68
C SER A 110 -11.87 2.07 -5.02
N VAL A 111 -10.65 1.82 -5.50
CA VAL A 111 -9.66 2.87 -5.82
C VAL A 111 -9.80 3.40 -7.25
N ARG A 112 -10.56 2.72 -8.13
CA ARG A 112 -10.78 3.16 -9.52
C ARG A 112 -12.27 3.35 -9.82
N GLY A 113 -12.81 4.47 -9.35
CA GLY A 113 -13.99 5.12 -9.94
C GLY A 113 -15.33 4.43 -9.68
N VAL A 114 -16.06 4.89 -8.67
CA VAL A 114 -17.52 4.78 -8.66
C VAL A 114 -18.08 6.13 -9.08
N SER A 115 -18.42 6.23 -10.36
CA SER A 115 -19.32 7.24 -10.87
C SER A 115 -20.68 7.11 -10.17
N GLY A 116 -21.14 8.22 -9.61
CA GLY A 116 -22.55 8.55 -9.44
C GLY A 116 -23.37 7.64 -8.54
N HIS A 117 -23.36 7.90 -7.23
CA HIS A 117 -24.59 7.97 -6.42
C HIS A 117 -24.26 8.65 -5.08
N ASN A 118 -25.12 9.57 -4.66
CA ASN A 118 -25.05 10.28 -3.38
C ASN A 118 -25.35 9.34 -2.20
N SER A 119 -24.53 8.31 -1.97
CA SER A 119 -24.63 7.49 -0.76
C SER A 119 -23.70 8.05 0.32
N THR A 120 -24.30 8.42 1.44
CA THR A 120 -23.73 9.03 2.64
C THR A 120 -22.43 8.34 3.09
N ILE A 121 -21.31 9.07 2.96
CA ILE A 121 -19.93 8.64 3.26
C ILE A 121 -19.70 8.35 4.77
N GLU A 122 -20.64 8.74 5.63
CA GLU A 122 -20.52 8.58 7.09
C GLU A 122 -20.52 7.11 7.56
N SER A 123 -21.03 6.17 6.76
CA SER A 123 -21.09 4.75 7.14
C SER A 123 -19.74 4.01 7.08
N LEU A 124 -18.71 4.57 6.43
CA LEU A 124 -17.41 3.89 6.23
C LEU A 124 -16.37 4.19 7.31
N VAL A 125 -16.65 5.12 8.23
CA VAL A 125 -15.66 5.54 9.24
C VAL A 125 -15.65 4.61 10.47
N ASN A 126 -16.69 3.81 10.67
CA ASN A 126 -16.86 2.97 11.87
C ASN A 126 -16.44 1.51 11.71
N ASP A 127 -15.90 1.10 10.55
CA ASP A 127 -15.41 -0.27 10.36
C ASP A 127 -13.92 -0.37 10.74
N ASP A 128 -13.63 -1.14 11.79
CA ASP A 128 -12.28 -1.32 12.37
C ASP A 128 -11.34 -2.11 11.44
N SER A 129 -11.88 -2.68 10.36
CA SER A 129 -11.15 -3.45 9.35
C SER A 129 -10.50 -2.61 8.23
N THR A 130 -10.77 -1.31 8.18
CA THR A 130 -10.30 -0.44 7.08
C THR A 130 -8.82 -0.05 7.26
N ASP A 131 -8.01 -0.20 6.19
CA ASP A 131 -6.59 0.20 6.16
C ASP A 131 -6.42 1.65 6.67
N PRO A 132 -5.50 1.92 7.62
CA PRO A 132 -5.24 3.28 8.12
C PRO A 132 -4.95 4.30 7.02
N ILE A 133 -4.36 3.88 5.89
CA ILE A 133 -4.13 4.76 4.74
C ILE A 133 -5.47 5.16 4.10
N THR A 134 -6.39 4.22 3.93
CA THR A 134 -7.72 4.49 3.37
C THR A 134 -8.55 5.36 4.32
N LYS A 135 -8.50 5.11 5.63
CA LYS A 135 -9.15 5.96 6.64
C LYS A 135 -8.63 7.41 6.56
N PHE A 136 -7.31 7.56 6.46
CA PHE A 136 -6.68 8.87 6.28
C PHE A 136 -7.14 9.54 4.98
N GLN A 137 -7.17 8.82 3.87
CA GLN A 137 -7.54 9.37 2.57
C GLN A 137 -9.01 9.84 2.54
N VAL A 138 -9.93 9.07 3.12
CA VAL A 138 -11.35 9.44 3.26
C VAL A 138 -11.52 10.65 4.18
N GLN A 139 -10.83 10.68 5.32
CA GLN A 139 -10.88 11.82 6.24
C GLN A 139 -10.31 13.10 5.62
N VAL A 140 -9.16 13.01 4.93
CA VAL A 140 -8.56 14.14 4.22
C VAL A 140 -9.46 14.63 3.10
N TYR A 141 -10.08 13.73 2.33
CA TYR A 141 -11.02 14.11 1.27
C TYR A 141 -12.24 14.86 1.83
N ASN A 142 -12.80 14.40 2.95
CA ASN A 142 -13.91 15.07 3.62
C ASN A 142 -13.52 16.44 4.21
N LEU A 143 -12.26 16.59 4.62
CA LEU A 143 -11.68 17.83 5.13
C LEU A 143 -11.40 18.87 4.03
N ILE A 144 -11.27 18.46 2.77
CA ILE A 144 -10.96 19.35 1.63
C ILE A 144 -12.24 19.92 0.99
N LYS A 145 -13.42 19.32 1.23
CA LYS A 145 -14.67 19.88 0.70
C LYS A 145 -14.90 21.28 1.27
N PRO A 146 -14.89 22.34 0.43
CA PRO A 146 -15.18 23.68 0.91
C PRO A 146 -16.61 23.72 1.48
N PRO A 147 -16.87 24.58 2.48
CA PRO A 147 -18.23 24.79 2.94
C PRO A 147 -19.10 25.19 1.74
N ASN A 148 -20.24 24.53 1.56
CA ASN A 148 -21.23 24.88 0.55
C ASN A 148 -21.75 26.29 0.87
N LEU A 149 -21.06 27.30 0.33
CA LEU A 149 -21.55 28.66 0.32
C LEU A 149 -22.68 28.72 -0.70
N ASN A 150 -23.85 29.18 -0.25
CA ASN A 150 -25.03 29.37 -1.09
C ASN A 150 -24.67 30.26 -2.29
N ASN A 151 -24.40 29.64 -3.44
CA ASN A 151 -24.05 30.30 -4.69
C ASN A 151 -25.25 30.97 -5.38
N ASN A 152 -26.26 31.44 -4.64
CA ASN A 152 -27.40 32.19 -5.17
C ASN A 152 -27.04 33.65 -5.53
N ILE A 153 -25.77 33.93 -5.80
CA ILE A 153 -25.33 35.21 -6.33
C ILE A 153 -25.38 35.05 -7.85
N GLU A 154 -26.52 35.44 -8.45
CA GLU A 154 -26.64 35.61 -9.89
C GLU A 154 -25.49 36.51 -10.37
N THR A 155 -24.51 35.91 -11.04
CA THR A 155 -23.47 36.63 -11.76
C THR A 155 -24.09 37.24 -13.01
N SER A 156 -24.93 38.27 -12.84
CA SER A 156 -25.30 39.12 -13.97
C SER A 156 -24.02 39.80 -14.44
N THR A 157 -23.52 39.37 -15.60
CA THR A 157 -22.37 39.97 -16.26
C THR A 157 -22.59 41.48 -16.38
N PRO A 158 -21.59 42.33 -16.03
CA PRO A 158 -21.73 43.77 -16.15
C PRO A 158 -21.86 44.12 -17.63
N LYS A 159 -23.10 44.36 -18.09
CA LYS A 159 -23.37 44.85 -19.44
C LYS A 159 -22.72 46.22 -19.57
N ASN A 160 -21.92 46.37 -20.63
CA ASN A 160 -21.25 47.60 -21.06
C ASN A 160 -22.05 48.86 -20.70
N VAL A 161 -21.57 49.61 -19.70
CA VAL A 161 -22.16 50.86 -19.26
C VAL A 161 -21.87 51.91 -20.35
N LYS A 162 -22.84 52.11 -21.25
CA LYS A 162 -22.89 53.34 -22.05
C LYS A 162 -23.09 54.51 -21.08
N LEU A 163 -22.24 55.53 -21.19
CA LEU A 163 -22.33 56.81 -20.47
C LEU A 163 -23.61 57.55 -20.88
N SER A 164 -24.75 57.10 -20.38
CA SER A 164 -26.05 57.78 -20.47
C SER A 164 -26.48 58.08 -19.05
N GLY A 165 -26.87 59.31 -18.77
CA GLY A 165 -27.12 59.84 -17.42
C GLY A 165 -28.00 58.93 -16.56
N LYS A 166 -27.37 58.13 -15.71
CA LYS A 166 -28.05 57.39 -14.65
C LYS A 166 -28.63 58.38 -13.65
N SER A 167 -29.85 58.10 -13.21
CA SER A 167 -30.48 58.86 -12.12
C SER A 167 -29.63 58.76 -10.85
N VAL A 168 -29.65 59.81 -10.02
CA VAL A 168 -29.01 59.78 -8.68
C VAL A 168 -29.52 58.58 -7.87
N GLU A 169 -30.80 58.27 -7.98
CA GLU A 169 -31.43 57.12 -7.30
C GLU A 169 -30.88 55.77 -7.78
N GLU A 170 -30.57 55.65 -9.08
CA GLU A 170 -29.97 54.43 -9.65
C GLU A 170 -28.53 54.24 -9.14
N LEU A 171 -27.76 55.32 -9.04
CA LEU A 171 -26.41 55.29 -8.48
C LEU A 171 -26.40 54.95 -7.00
N GLU A 172 -27.37 55.44 -6.21
CA GLU A 172 -27.50 55.08 -4.79
C GLU A 172 -27.85 53.60 -4.61
N LEU A 173 -28.75 53.07 -5.43
CA LEU A 173 -29.10 51.65 -5.42
C LEU A 173 -27.89 50.78 -5.80
N GLU A 174 -27.16 51.16 -6.84
CA GLU A 174 -25.92 50.48 -7.27
C GLU A 174 -24.83 50.53 -6.17
N ASN A 175 -24.66 51.67 -5.49
CA ASN A 175 -23.73 51.78 -4.38
C ASN A 175 -24.11 50.86 -3.21
N ARG A 176 -25.42 50.74 -2.92
CA ARG A 176 -25.94 49.86 -1.87
C ARG A 176 -25.73 48.38 -2.21
N THR A 177 -26.02 47.96 -3.44
CA THR A 177 -25.80 46.58 -3.87
C THR A 177 -24.32 46.21 -3.87
N LEU A 178 -23.45 47.12 -4.33
CA LEU A 178 -22.00 46.93 -4.27
C LEU A 178 -21.48 46.80 -2.84
N LYS A 179 -21.98 47.60 -1.89
CA LYS A 179 -21.63 47.48 -0.46
C LYS A 179 -22.07 46.13 0.13
N GLN A 180 -23.28 45.68 -0.19
CA GLN A 180 -23.78 44.38 0.26
C GLN A 180 -22.96 43.23 -0.32
N LEU A 181 -22.61 43.32 -1.61
CA LEU A 181 -21.77 42.35 -2.28
C LEU A 181 -20.36 42.31 -1.66
N LEU A 182 -19.77 43.47 -1.37
CA LEU A 182 -18.47 43.58 -0.70
C LEU A 182 -18.50 42.96 0.72
N SER A 183 -19.56 43.22 1.50
CA SER A 183 -19.77 42.60 2.82
C SER A 183 -19.82 41.08 2.70
N THR A 184 -20.60 40.58 1.74
CA THR A 184 -20.76 39.14 1.48
C THR A 184 -19.43 38.50 1.09
N TYR A 185 -18.64 39.14 0.22
CA TYR A 185 -17.31 38.66 -0.14
C TYR A 185 -16.34 38.68 1.05
N SER A 186 -16.39 39.69 1.91
CA SER A 186 -15.56 39.76 3.11
C SER A 186 -15.90 38.65 4.11
N GLU A 187 -17.19 38.38 4.34
CA GLU A 187 -17.65 37.30 5.20
C GLU A 187 -17.22 35.93 4.64
N ASN A 188 -17.38 35.73 3.33
CA ASN A 188 -16.94 34.52 2.66
C ASN A 188 -15.43 34.33 2.79
N LEU A 189 -14.64 35.38 2.58
CA LEU A 189 -13.18 35.33 2.75
C LEU A 189 -12.79 34.92 4.18
N GLN A 190 -13.42 35.51 5.20
CA GLN A 190 -13.17 35.15 6.60
C GLN A 190 -13.56 33.70 6.91
N ALA A 191 -14.67 33.21 6.32
CA ALA A 191 -15.07 31.81 6.43
C ALA A 191 -14.00 30.88 5.82
N TYR A 192 -13.48 31.18 4.63
CA TYR A 192 -12.39 30.43 4.01
C TYR A 192 -11.11 30.44 4.84
N GLU A 193 -10.71 31.58 5.41
CA GLU A 193 -9.54 31.66 6.28
C GLU A 193 -9.69 30.78 7.53
N SER A 194 -10.86 30.84 8.17
CA SER A 194 -11.16 30.03 9.37
C SER A 194 -11.15 28.54 9.05
N PHE A 195 -11.73 28.16 7.91
CA PHE A 195 -11.72 26.80 7.39
C PHE A 195 -10.29 26.31 7.14
N HIS A 196 -9.47 27.10 6.44
CA HIS A 196 -8.06 26.75 6.19
C HIS A 196 -7.25 26.60 7.49
N LYS A 197 -7.47 27.47 8.49
CA LYS A 197 -6.82 27.35 9.81
C LYS A 197 -7.21 26.03 10.49
N LYS A 198 -8.50 25.66 10.48
CA LYS A 198 -9.01 24.40 11.05
C LYS A 198 -8.47 23.19 10.30
N LEU A 199 -8.46 23.22 8.96
CA LEU A 199 -7.89 22.18 8.11
C LEU A 199 -6.41 21.95 8.44
N LYS A 200 -5.62 23.03 8.51
CA LYS A 200 -4.19 22.96 8.85
C LYS A 200 -3.95 22.35 10.23
N LEU A 201 -4.75 22.75 11.23
CA LEU A 201 -4.65 22.19 12.59
C LEU A 201 -4.98 20.70 12.60
N ASN A 202 -6.06 20.29 11.92
CA ASN A 202 -6.45 18.89 11.81
C ASN A 202 -5.36 18.06 11.15
N LEU A 203 -4.80 18.51 10.02
CA LEU A 203 -3.70 17.82 9.33
C LEU A 203 -2.47 17.67 10.24
N LYS A 204 -2.13 18.68 11.04
CA LYS A 204 -1.03 18.62 12.02
C LYS A 204 -1.29 17.56 13.10
N ASN A 205 -2.52 17.49 13.61
CA ASN A 205 -2.91 16.49 14.59
C ASN A 205 -2.85 15.07 14.00
N TYR A 206 -3.37 14.88 12.78
CA TYR A 206 -3.29 13.59 12.07
C TYR A 206 -1.85 13.15 11.85
N LEU A 207 -0.97 14.05 11.41
CA LEU A 207 0.44 13.73 11.22
C LEU A 207 1.12 13.31 12.54
N THR A 208 0.71 13.93 13.65
CA THR A 208 1.22 13.59 14.99
C THR A 208 0.81 12.18 15.41
N VAL A 209 -0.46 11.82 15.19
CA VAL A 209 -0.97 10.47 15.47
C VAL A 209 -0.24 9.44 14.60
N LEU A 210 -0.15 9.70 13.29
CA LEU A 210 0.52 8.80 12.34
C LEU A 210 1.99 8.55 12.71
N LYS A 211 2.69 9.59 13.18
CA LYS A 211 4.07 9.46 13.67
C LYS A 211 4.16 8.58 14.92
N SER A 212 3.23 8.73 15.86
CA SER A 212 3.16 7.90 17.08
C SER A 212 2.87 6.43 16.75
N ASP A 213 1.94 6.18 15.82
CA ASP A 213 1.59 4.82 15.38
C ASP A 213 2.76 4.13 14.69
N LEU A 214 3.46 4.85 13.81
CA LEU A 214 4.67 4.34 13.14
C LEU A 214 5.73 3.92 14.16
N GLN A 215 6.03 4.78 15.14
CA GLN A 215 6.98 4.46 16.22
C GLN A 215 6.56 3.23 17.04
N THR A 216 5.25 3.08 17.28
CA THR A 216 4.71 1.92 17.99
C THR A 216 4.87 0.65 17.18
N GLN A 217 4.62 0.69 15.86
CA GLN A 217 4.84 -0.45 14.97
C GLN A 217 6.32 -0.83 14.88
N GLU A 218 7.23 0.14 14.77
CA GLU A 218 8.67 -0.09 14.77
C GLU A 218 9.13 -0.79 16.05
N LYS A 219 8.68 -0.31 17.23
CA LYS A 219 8.96 -0.95 18.52
C LYS A 219 8.45 -2.39 18.59
N LYS A 220 7.21 -2.63 18.13
CA LYS A 220 6.63 -3.98 18.07
C LYS A 220 7.43 -4.91 17.17
N LYS A 221 7.82 -4.45 15.97
CA LYS A 221 8.63 -5.23 15.02
C LYS A 221 10.03 -5.52 15.58
N LYS A 222 10.66 -4.54 16.22
CA LYS A 222 11.94 -4.73 16.92
C LYS A 222 11.83 -5.81 18.00
N ALA A 223 10.84 -5.71 18.90
CA ALA A 223 10.63 -6.70 19.95
C ALA A 223 10.35 -8.11 19.40
N ALA A 224 9.61 -8.23 18.29
CA ALA A 224 9.38 -9.51 17.63
C ALA A 224 10.68 -10.12 17.07
N ASN A 225 11.54 -9.29 16.46
CA ASN A 225 12.85 -9.73 15.98
C ASN A 225 13.77 -10.14 17.13
N ASP A 226 13.78 -9.40 18.23
CA ASP A 226 14.59 -9.73 19.41
C ASP A 226 14.18 -11.09 20.00
N ARG A 227 12.88 -11.37 20.10
CA ARG A 227 12.36 -12.70 20.52
C ARG A 227 12.78 -13.82 19.57
N LYS A 228 12.78 -13.55 18.26
CA LYS A 228 13.22 -14.53 17.25
C LYS A 228 14.71 -14.81 17.38
N LEU A 229 15.53 -13.79 17.57
CA LEU A 229 16.97 -13.93 17.81
C LEU A 229 17.25 -14.75 19.07
N GLU A 230 16.53 -14.47 20.16
CA GLU A 230 16.66 -15.24 21.41
C GLU A 230 16.28 -16.71 21.22
N THR A 231 15.24 -16.99 20.44
CA THR A 231 14.82 -18.37 20.13
C THR A 231 15.90 -19.11 19.33
N MET A 232 16.45 -18.46 18.30
CA MET A 232 17.56 -19.02 17.51
C MET A 232 18.82 -19.25 18.34
N ASP A 233 19.14 -18.36 19.28
CA ASP A 233 20.28 -18.52 20.19
C ASP A 233 20.12 -19.74 21.10
N LYS A 234 18.92 -19.94 21.68
CA LYS A 234 18.59 -21.12 22.48
C LYS A 234 18.70 -22.42 21.66
N GLU A 235 18.23 -22.41 20.42
CA GLU A 235 18.34 -23.54 19.51
C GLU A 235 19.80 -23.85 19.15
N ASN A 236 20.59 -22.82 18.83
CA ASN A 236 22.03 -22.97 18.57
C ASN A 236 22.76 -23.60 19.76
N LYS A 237 22.55 -23.10 20.98
CA LYS A 237 23.13 -23.69 22.21
C LYS A 237 22.73 -25.15 22.42
N ARG A 238 21.48 -25.49 22.09
CA ARG A 238 20.99 -26.88 22.15
C ARG A 238 21.72 -27.76 21.13
N LEU A 239 21.87 -27.30 19.90
CA LEU A 239 22.57 -28.03 18.83
C LEU A 239 24.06 -28.19 19.15
N GLU A 240 24.73 -27.15 19.66
CA GLU A 240 26.12 -27.22 20.13
C GLU A 240 26.30 -28.30 21.21
N SER A 241 25.36 -28.35 22.16
CA SER A 241 25.37 -29.38 23.21
C SER A 241 25.19 -30.79 22.64
N GLN A 242 24.37 -30.96 21.60
CA GLN A 242 24.21 -32.24 20.90
C GLN A 242 25.47 -32.63 20.14
N ILE A 243 26.08 -31.68 19.43
CA ILE A 243 27.35 -31.88 18.72
C ILE A 243 28.44 -32.32 19.70
N LYS A 244 28.54 -31.69 20.87
CA LYS A 244 29.50 -32.07 21.92
C LYS A 244 29.31 -33.53 22.35
N LYS A 245 28.08 -33.94 22.66
CA LYS A 245 27.76 -35.33 23.05
C LYS A 245 28.08 -36.34 21.95
N LEU A 246 27.82 -35.99 20.69
CA LEU A 246 28.16 -36.84 19.54
C LEU A 246 29.68 -36.99 19.38
N LYS A 247 30.44 -35.92 19.58
CA LYS A 247 31.91 -35.97 19.57
C LYS A 247 32.47 -36.83 20.71
N GLU A 248 31.91 -36.73 21.91
CA GLU A 248 32.28 -37.58 23.05
C GLU A 248 32.05 -39.07 22.73
N ARG A 249 30.84 -39.43 22.26
CA ARG A 249 30.52 -40.80 21.84
C ARG A 249 31.41 -41.31 20.71
N TRP A 250 31.73 -40.44 19.75
CA TRP A 250 32.64 -40.78 18.66
C TRP A 250 34.04 -41.10 19.20
N ASN A 251 34.57 -40.28 20.11
CA ASN A 251 35.87 -40.50 20.72
C ASN A 251 35.89 -41.81 21.54
N GLU A 252 34.83 -42.11 22.29
CA GLU A 252 34.68 -43.39 23.00
C GLU A 252 34.72 -44.59 22.04
N LEU A 253 34.03 -44.48 20.89
CA LEU A 253 34.03 -45.52 19.86
C LEU A 253 35.42 -45.71 19.24
N VAL A 254 36.13 -44.62 18.96
CA VAL A 254 37.51 -44.63 18.45
C VAL A 254 38.46 -45.28 19.45
N GLU A 255 38.40 -44.90 20.72
CA GLU A 255 39.21 -45.49 21.80
C GLU A 255 38.88 -46.97 22.00
N SER A 256 37.58 -47.34 21.97
CA SER A 256 37.16 -48.74 22.03
C SER A 256 37.70 -49.56 20.85
N ALA A 257 37.68 -49.01 19.64
CA ALA A 257 38.21 -49.69 18.46
C ALA A 257 39.73 -49.84 18.53
N LYS A 258 40.43 -48.83 19.07
CA LYS A 258 41.89 -48.87 19.30
C LYS A 258 42.27 -49.96 20.30
N ARG A 259 41.60 -50.02 21.47
CA ARG A 259 41.83 -51.07 22.48
C ARG A 259 41.65 -52.48 21.90
N ARG A 260 40.59 -52.71 21.11
CA ARG A 260 40.37 -54.00 20.44
C ARG A 260 41.48 -54.38 19.46
N ARG A 261 42.16 -53.42 18.83
CA ARG A 261 43.32 -53.69 17.97
C ARG A 261 44.55 -54.06 18.80
N GLU A 262 44.77 -53.38 19.91
CA GLU A 262 45.86 -53.66 20.85
C GLU A 262 45.69 -55.06 21.49
N ASP A 263 44.47 -55.43 21.89
CA ASP A 263 44.17 -56.76 22.46
C ASP A 263 44.33 -57.91 21.44
N ASN A 264 44.02 -57.66 20.16
CA ASN A 264 44.16 -58.64 19.08
C ASN A 264 45.56 -58.69 18.46
N GLN A 265 46.49 -57.85 18.89
CA GLN A 265 47.87 -57.89 18.41
C GLN A 265 48.54 -59.13 19.03
N PRO A 266 48.92 -60.15 18.24
CA PRO A 266 49.52 -61.35 18.79
C PRO A 266 50.78 -60.94 19.56
N LYS A 267 50.82 -61.32 20.84
CA LYS A 267 52.05 -61.23 21.64
C LYS A 267 53.01 -62.29 21.09
N ASP A 268 53.61 -62.02 19.93
CA ASP A 268 54.64 -62.87 19.37
C ASP A 268 55.75 -62.99 20.42
N GLY A 269 55.96 -64.25 20.80
CA GLY A 269 56.67 -64.64 22.01
C GLY A 269 58.09 -64.10 22.08
N ARG A 270 58.43 -63.63 23.28
CA ARG A 270 59.71 -63.97 23.89
C ARG A 270 59.56 -65.28 24.63
#